data_AF-A0A1G0G5G0-F1
#
_entry.id   AF-A0A1G0G5G0-F1
#
_cell.length_a   1.000
_cell.length_b   1.000
_cell.length_c   1.000
_cell.angle_alpha   90.00
_cell.angle_beta   90.00
_cell.angle_gamma   90.00
#
_symmetry.space_group_name_H-M   'P 1'
#
loop_
_entity.id
_entity.type
_entity.pdbx_description
1 polymer ?
#
loop_
_entity_poly.entity_id
_entity_poly.type
_entity_poly.pdbx_seq_one_letter_code
_entity_poly.pdbx_strand_id
1 'polypeptide(L)'
;MTVIHPFPIGLAVGEAFCNRNKERTHLASNIQHNRHAVLLAPRRYGKTSLVNQVISELKVPHCEMDFLLSASIESAKTKIIEKTGELLFQLLPKTQQAKEKILTIFKKMHPQIVLSAAGQKIILQAPGPDTTPEQTISDILINLDKTAVAAKKRAVVFMDEF
;
A
#
# COMPACT_ATOMS: atom_id res chain seq x y z
N MET A 1 -3.24 -30.95 1.81
CA MET A 1 -2.22 -30.49 0.84
C MET A 1 -2.93 -29.57 -0.14
N THR A 2 -2.57 -28.29 -0.17
CA THR A 2 -3.09 -27.35 -1.17
C THR A 2 -2.44 -27.70 -2.51
N VAL A 3 -3.25 -27.97 -3.54
CA VAL A 3 -2.74 -28.26 -4.88
C VAL A 3 -2.10 -26.98 -5.42
N ILE A 4 -0.79 -27.01 -5.65
CA ILE A 4 -0.05 -25.91 -6.26
C ILE A 4 -0.42 -25.88 -7.74
N HIS A 5 -0.83 -24.71 -8.23
CA HIS A 5 -1.13 -24.49 -9.65
C HIS A 5 0.04 -23.77 -10.32
N PRO A 6 1.00 -24.50 -10.93
CA PRO A 6 2.26 -23.91 -11.42
C PRO A 6 2.08 -22.89 -12.56
N PHE A 7 0.95 -22.91 -13.27
CA PHE A 7 0.68 -22.05 -14.43
C PHE A 7 -0.63 -21.26 -14.28
N PRO A 8 -0.75 -20.35 -13.30
CA PRO A 8 -1.98 -19.60 -13.08
C PRO A 8 -2.31 -18.68 -14.26
N ILE A 9 -3.61 -18.52 -14.55
CA ILE A 9 -4.12 -17.63 -15.63
C ILE A 9 -3.91 -16.14 -15.29
N GLY A 10 -3.77 -15.81 -14.00
CA GLY A 10 -3.55 -14.45 -13.48
C GLY A 10 -2.15 -14.23 -12.93
N LEU A 11 -2.07 -13.74 -11.68
CA LEU A 11 -0.80 -13.49 -11.02
C LEU A 11 -0.11 -14.80 -10.63
N ALA A 12 1.14 -14.97 -11.07
CA ALA A 12 2.05 -15.96 -10.52
C ALA A 12 2.60 -15.46 -9.18
N VAL A 13 2.33 -16.17 -8.09
CA VAL A 13 2.76 -15.83 -6.72
C VAL A 13 3.20 -17.10 -5.98
N GLY A 14 4.02 -16.93 -4.94
CA GLY A 14 4.52 -18.06 -4.15
C GLY A 14 5.31 -19.02 -5.03
N GLU A 15 4.99 -20.30 -4.96
CA GLU A 15 5.69 -21.34 -5.72
C GLU A 15 5.47 -21.25 -7.24
N ALA A 16 4.40 -20.60 -7.70
CA ALA A 16 4.18 -20.36 -9.12
C ALA A 16 5.06 -19.24 -9.69
N PHE A 17 5.63 -18.38 -8.83
CA PHE A 17 6.53 -17.30 -9.27
C PHE A 17 7.95 -17.82 -9.44
N CYS A 18 8.40 -17.96 -10.68
CA CYS A 18 9.73 -18.47 -11.00
C CYS A 18 10.73 -17.37 -11.41
N ASN A 19 12.02 -17.64 -11.20
CA ASN A 19 13.15 -16.81 -11.63
C ASN A 19 13.14 -15.37 -11.07
N ARG A 20 13.63 -14.39 -11.85
CA ARG A 20 13.73 -12.97 -11.50
C ARG A 20 14.57 -12.69 -10.24
N ASN A 21 15.55 -13.56 -9.94
CA ASN A 21 16.35 -13.49 -8.72
C ASN A 21 17.06 -12.13 -8.55
N LYS A 22 17.63 -11.58 -9.64
CA LYS A 22 18.32 -10.28 -9.59
C LYS A 22 17.35 -9.15 -9.27
N GLU A 23 16.20 -9.12 -9.93
CA GLU A 23 15.17 -8.10 -9.74
C GLU A 23 14.53 -8.20 -8.35
N ARG A 24 14.28 -9.42 -7.86
CA ARG A 24 13.82 -9.67 -6.49
C ARG A 24 14.82 -9.12 -5.48
N THR A 25 16.10 -9.47 -5.59
CA THR A 25 17.14 -8.98 -4.69
C THR A 25 17.26 -7.45 -4.75
N HIS A 26 17.20 -6.87 -5.95
CA HIS A 26 17.32 -5.43 -6.12
C HIS A 26 16.11 -4.68 -5.52
N LEU A 27 14.88 -5.13 -5.82
CA LEU A 27 13.66 -4.54 -5.28
C LEU A 27 13.58 -4.70 -3.75
N ALA A 28 13.95 -5.87 -3.22
CA ALA A 28 14.02 -6.10 -1.78
C ALA A 28 15.02 -5.15 -1.11
N SER A 29 16.19 -4.96 -1.71
CA SER A 29 17.19 -4.00 -1.23
C SER A 29 16.64 -2.57 -1.24
N ASN A 30 15.96 -2.15 -2.30
CA ASN A 30 15.35 -0.82 -2.36
C ASN A 30 14.32 -0.62 -1.24
N ILE A 31 13.44 -1.60 -0.99
CA ILE A 31 12.46 -1.55 0.11
C ILE A 31 13.15 -1.48 1.47
N GLN A 32 14.19 -2.29 1.70
CA GLN A 32 14.92 -2.31 2.98
C GLN A 32 15.63 -0.99 3.29
N HIS A 33 16.06 -0.27 2.25
CA HIS A 33 16.75 1.02 2.34
C HIS A 33 15.82 2.22 2.09
N ASN A 34 14.50 2.04 2.11
CA ASN A 34 13.48 3.08 1.86
C ASN A 34 13.73 3.87 0.55
N ARG A 35 14.14 3.18 -0.53
CA ARG A 35 14.36 3.78 -1.85
C ARG A 35 13.16 3.54 -2.75
N HIS A 36 12.69 4.60 -3.40
CA HIS A 36 11.68 4.50 -4.44
C HIS A 36 12.21 3.68 -5.63
N ALA A 37 11.33 2.88 -6.23
CA ALA A 37 11.66 2.06 -7.39
C ALA A 37 10.54 2.19 -8.45
N VAL A 38 10.95 2.30 -9.72
CA VAL A 38 10.04 2.26 -10.87
C VAL A 38 10.32 0.96 -11.63
N LEU A 39 9.28 0.17 -11.86
CA LEU A 39 9.39 -1.12 -12.57
C LEU A 39 8.95 -0.94 -14.02
N LEU A 40 9.91 -0.99 -14.94
CA LEU A 40 9.67 -0.84 -16.38
C LEU A 40 9.74 -2.19 -17.09
N ALA A 41 8.61 -2.65 -17.64
CA ALA A 41 8.51 -3.82 -18.50
C ALA A 41 7.17 -3.82 -19.26
N PRO A 42 7.02 -4.55 -20.38
CA PRO A 42 5.74 -4.64 -21.09
C PRO A 42 4.60 -5.26 -20.25
N ARG A 43 3.36 -5.16 -20.75
CA ARG A 43 2.18 -5.75 -20.11
C ARG A 43 2.34 -7.28 -20.01
N ARG A 44 1.93 -7.86 -18.88
CA ARG A 44 2.02 -9.32 -18.57
C ARG A 44 3.43 -9.89 -18.38
N TYR A 45 4.46 -9.06 -18.18
CA TYR A 45 5.82 -9.50 -17.79
C TYR A 45 5.99 -9.77 -16.28
N GLY A 46 4.88 -9.89 -15.53
CA GLY A 46 4.91 -10.25 -14.11
C GLY A 46 5.44 -9.16 -13.17
N LYS A 47 5.20 -7.88 -13.46
CA LYS A 47 5.59 -6.76 -12.56
C LYS A 47 4.86 -6.85 -11.20
N THR A 48 3.53 -6.89 -11.24
CA THR A 48 2.65 -7.07 -10.07
C THR A 48 3.02 -8.35 -9.31
N SER A 49 3.27 -9.46 -10.01
CA SER A 49 3.78 -10.70 -9.40
C SER A 49 5.12 -10.53 -8.69
N LEU A 50 6.08 -9.82 -9.30
CA LEU A 50 7.39 -9.55 -8.69
C LEU A 50 7.24 -8.75 -7.40
N VAL A 51 6.43 -7.69 -7.40
CA VAL A 51 6.18 -6.85 -6.22
C VAL A 51 5.53 -7.68 -5.11
N ASN A 52 4.45 -8.40 -5.43
CA ASN A 52 3.76 -9.26 -4.47
C ASN A 52 4.68 -10.33 -3.88
N GLN A 53 5.53 -10.94 -4.70
CA GLN A 53 6.50 -11.93 -4.23
C GLN A 53 7.48 -11.30 -3.21
N VAL A 54 8.09 -10.17 -3.55
CA VAL A 54 9.08 -9.51 -2.69
C VAL A 54 8.44 -9.00 -1.40
N ILE A 55 7.25 -8.41 -1.46
CA ILE A 55 6.51 -7.93 -0.28
C ILE A 55 6.17 -9.10 0.65
N SER A 56 5.69 -10.22 0.09
CA SER A 56 5.39 -11.45 0.85
C SER A 56 6.62 -11.99 1.57
N GLU A 57 7.78 -12.02 0.89
CA GLU A 57 9.05 -12.45 1.46
C GLU A 57 9.54 -11.54 2.59
N LEU A 58 9.39 -10.23 2.43
CA LEU A 58 9.80 -9.24 3.42
C LEU A 58 8.80 -9.09 4.58
N LYS A 59 7.56 -9.57 4.42
CA LYS A 59 6.47 -9.46 5.41
C LYS A 59 6.24 -8.01 5.87
N VAL A 60 6.34 -7.06 4.93
CA VAL A 60 6.15 -5.64 5.20
C VAL A 60 4.68 -5.24 5.02
N PRO A 61 4.13 -4.37 5.89
CA PRO A 61 2.86 -3.70 5.63
C PRO A 61 2.83 -3.05 4.26
N HIS A 62 1.74 -3.22 3.52
CA HIS A 62 1.64 -2.67 2.18
C HIS A 62 0.21 -2.40 1.75
N CYS A 63 0.06 -1.56 0.73
CA CYS A 63 -1.17 -1.46 -0.05
C CYS A 63 -0.84 -1.32 -1.53
N GLU A 64 -1.74 -1.86 -2.35
CA GLU A 64 -1.74 -1.73 -3.81
C GLU A 64 -2.78 -0.68 -4.21
N MET A 65 -2.32 0.29 -4.99
CA MET A 65 -3.12 1.36 -5.59
C MET A 65 -3.17 1.12 -7.10
N ASP A 66 -4.19 0.38 -7.53
CA ASP A 66 -4.47 0.16 -8.95
C ASP A 66 -5.28 1.33 -9.53
N PHE A 67 -4.66 2.07 -10.45
CA PHE A 67 -5.22 3.24 -11.12
C PHE A 67 -5.85 2.92 -12.49
N LEU A 68 -5.97 1.65 -12.91
CA LEU A 68 -6.52 1.28 -14.21
C LEU A 68 -7.91 1.90 -14.49
N LEU A 69 -8.75 1.99 -13.46
CA LEU A 69 -10.11 2.55 -13.54
C LEU A 69 -10.20 3.99 -13.02
N SER A 70 -9.07 4.62 -12.66
CA SER A 70 -9.04 5.98 -12.16
C SER A 70 -9.06 6.99 -13.32
N ALA A 71 -10.25 7.24 -13.88
CA ALA A 71 -10.45 8.12 -15.04
C ALA A 71 -10.35 9.63 -14.73
N SER A 72 -10.15 10.03 -13.48
CA SER A 72 -10.03 11.43 -13.07
C SER A 72 -9.13 11.60 -11.84
N ILE A 73 -8.60 12.82 -11.64
CA ILE A 73 -7.84 13.19 -10.44
C ILE A 73 -8.65 12.90 -9.16
N GLU A 74 -9.97 13.14 -9.20
CA GLU A 74 -10.86 12.88 -8.07
C GLU A 74 -10.98 11.38 -7.74
N SER A 75 -11.05 10.54 -8.78
CA SER A 75 -11.07 9.08 -8.60
C SER A 75 -9.74 8.54 -8.08
N ALA A 76 -8.60 9.09 -8.54
CA ALA A 76 -7.27 8.75 -8.05
C ALA A 76 -7.09 9.18 -6.59
N LYS A 77 -7.50 10.41 -6.25
CA LYS A 77 -7.53 10.92 -4.86
C LYS A 77 -8.31 9.98 -3.95
N THR A 78 -9.53 9.61 -4.35
CA THR A 78 -10.40 8.71 -3.57
C THR A 78 -9.73 7.36 -3.34
N LYS A 79 -9.11 6.77 -4.38
CA LYS A 79 -8.36 5.52 -4.30
C LYS A 79 -7.19 5.61 -3.32
N ILE A 80 -6.41 6.69 -3.38
CA ILE A 80 -5.27 6.93 -2.48
C ILE A 80 -5.76 7.06 -1.04
N ILE A 81 -6.86 7.77 -0.79
CA ILE A 81 -7.48 7.89 0.54
C ILE A 81 -7.88 6.52 1.10
N GLU A 82 -8.62 5.74 0.30
CA GLU A 82 -9.09 4.40 0.69
C GLU A 82 -7.92 3.48 1.03
N LYS A 83 -6.95 3.34 0.10
CA LYS A 83 -5.80 2.45 0.26
C LYS A 83 -4.84 2.88 1.36
N THR A 84 -4.76 4.18 1.65
CA THR A 84 -4.02 4.65 2.82
C THR A 84 -4.71 4.25 4.12
N GLY A 85 -6.04 4.30 4.19
CA GLY A 85 -6.79 3.83 5.36
C GLY A 85 -6.57 2.34 5.66
N GLU A 86 -6.52 1.51 4.61
CA GLU A 86 -6.17 0.08 4.73
C GLU A 86 -4.74 -0.12 5.28
N LEU A 87 -3.76 0.60 4.74
CA LEU A 87 -2.37 0.51 5.18
C LEU A 87 -2.16 1.05 6.60
N LEU A 88 -2.85 2.14 6.95
CA LEU A 88 -2.81 2.74 8.28
C LEU A 88 -3.19 1.72 9.36
N PHE A 89 -4.19 0.87 9.10
CA PHE A 89 -4.59 -0.18 10.02
C PHE A 89 -3.47 -1.21 10.27
N GLN A 90 -2.73 -1.61 9.23
CA GLN A 90 -1.57 -2.51 9.36
C GLN A 90 -0.41 -1.88 10.13
N LEU A 91 -0.30 -0.55 10.06
CA LEU A 91 0.73 0.22 10.75
C LEU A 91 0.40 0.45 12.23
N LEU A 92 -0.88 0.44 12.63
CA LEU A 92 -1.28 0.70 14.00
C LEU A 92 -0.55 -0.21 15.02
N PRO A 93 -0.01 0.36 16.11
CA PRO A 93 0.54 -0.39 17.22
C PRO A 93 -0.58 -1.03 18.04
N LYS A 94 -0.25 -2.05 18.85
CA LYS A 94 -1.24 -2.73 19.69
C LYS A 94 -1.73 -1.86 20.86
N THR A 95 -0.87 -0.98 21.36
CA THR A 95 -1.13 -0.12 22.53
C THR A 95 -2.03 1.07 22.20
N GLN A 96 -3.05 1.31 23.01
CA GLN A 96 -4.05 2.36 22.80
C GLN A 96 -3.45 3.77 22.68
N GLN A 97 -2.54 4.17 23.58
CA GLN A 97 -1.92 5.50 23.53
C GLN A 97 -1.14 5.75 22.23
N ALA A 98 -0.44 4.72 21.72
CA ALA A 98 0.31 4.85 20.47
C ALA A 98 -0.61 4.86 19.24
N LYS A 99 -1.76 4.17 19.31
CA LYS A 99 -2.81 4.28 18.27
C LYS A 99 -3.34 5.71 18.20
N GLU A 100 -3.71 6.30 19.33
CA GLU A 100 -4.23 7.68 19.39
C GLU A 100 -3.21 8.70 18.85
N LYS A 101 -1.93 8.54 19.17
CA LYS A 101 -0.85 9.37 18.60
C LYS A 101 -0.81 9.27 17.08
N ILE A 102 -0.91 8.08 16.52
CA ILE A 102 -0.93 7.88 15.05
C ILE A 102 -2.20 8.46 14.44
N LEU A 103 -3.38 8.22 15.02
CA LEU A 103 -4.64 8.74 14.51
C LEU A 103 -4.67 10.28 14.54
N THR A 104 -3.94 10.90 15.47
CA THR A 104 -3.79 12.36 15.53
C THR A 104 -3.07 12.94 14.31
N ILE A 105 -2.16 12.19 13.68
CA ILE A 105 -1.49 12.59 12.42
C ILE A 105 -2.52 12.80 11.31
N PHE A 106 -3.57 11.97 11.30
CA PHE A 106 -4.66 12.02 10.31
C PHE A 106 -5.88 12.83 10.78
N LYS A 107 -5.79 13.62 11.87
CA LYS A 107 -6.96 14.29 12.48
C LYS A 107 -7.81 15.10 11.48
N LYS A 108 -7.18 15.78 10.50
CA LYS A 108 -7.88 16.56 9.45
C LYS A 108 -8.68 15.71 8.46
N MET A 109 -8.41 14.41 8.40
CA MET A 109 -9.07 13.43 7.53
C MET A 109 -10.07 12.56 8.28
N HIS A 110 -10.50 12.98 9.49
CA HIS A 110 -11.55 12.34 10.28
C HIS A 110 -11.45 10.80 10.34
N PRO A 111 -10.34 10.24 10.88
CA PRO A 111 -10.10 8.80 10.83
C PRO A 111 -11.13 8.06 11.69
N GLN A 112 -11.81 7.07 11.10
CA GLN A 112 -12.80 6.24 11.79
C GLN A 112 -12.43 4.76 11.69
N ILE A 113 -12.39 4.07 12.83
CA ILE A 113 -12.23 2.61 12.86
C ILE A 113 -13.61 1.99 12.68
N VAL A 114 -13.76 1.19 11.62
CA VAL A 114 -15.01 0.46 11.36
C VAL A 114 -14.75 -1.05 11.33
N LEU A 115 -15.75 -1.81 11.76
CA LEU A 115 -15.79 -3.26 11.61
C LEU A 115 -16.31 -3.61 10.21
N SER A 116 -15.61 -4.52 9.53
CA SER A 116 -15.98 -5.08 8.24
C SER A 116 -15.97 -6.60 8.31
N ALA A 117 -16.52 -7.27 7.30
CA ALA A 117 -16.48 -8.73 7.19
C ALA A 117 -15.04 -9.30 7.20
N ALA A 118 -14.05 -8.51 6.75
CA ALA A 118 -12.63 -8.87 6.73
C ALA A 118 -11.88 -8.46 8.01
N GLY A 119 -12.57 -7.96 9.05
CA GLY A 119 -11.98 -7.43 10.27
C GLY A 119 -12.09 -5.91 10.35
N GLN A 120 -11.23 -5.27 11.13
CA GLN A 120 -11.24 -3.82 11.31
C GLN A 120 -10.50 -3.11 10.18
N LYS A 121 -11.04 -1.97 9.72
CA LYS A 121 -10.36 -1.07 8.79
C LYS A 121 -10.49 0.37 9.27
N ILE A 122 -9.61 1.25 8.78
CA ILE A 122 -9.72 2.68 9.01
C ILE A 122 -10.26 3.35 7.76
N ILE A 123 -11.33 4.10 7.91
CA ILE A 123 -11.84 4.99 6.87
C ILE A 123 -11.26 6.38 7.12
N LEU A 124 -10.70 6.95 6.06
CA LEU A 124 -10.26 8.34 6.00
C LEU A 124 -11.22 9.11 5.10
N GLN A 125 -11.46 10.36 5.42
CA GLN A 125 -12.26 11.29 4.62
C GLN A 125 -11.35 12.36 4.04
N ALA A 126 -11.72 12.89 2.87
CA ALA A 126 -11.01 14.04 2.32
C ALA A 126 -11.05 15.20 3.34
N PRO A 127 -9.96 15.98 3.45
CA PRO A 127 -10.01 17.26 4.16
C PRO A 127 -11.06 18.16 3.50
N GLY A 128 -11.57 19.14 4.25
CA GLY A 128 -12.73 19.96 3.86
C GLY A 128 -12.67 20.62 2.47
N PRO A 129 -13.77 21.27 2.04
CA PRO A 129 -14.00 21.68 0.65
C PRO A 129 -12.95 22.64 0.06
N ASP A 130 -12.17 23.31 0.90
CA ASP A 130 -11.15 24.29 0.50
C ASP A 130 -9.81 23.66 0.06
N THR A 131 -9.71 22.33 0.03
CA THR A 131 -8.46 21.62 -0.34
C THR A 131 -8.52 21.05 -1.75
N THR A 132 -7.47 21.28 -2.53
CA THR A 132 -7.38 20.68 -3.87
C THR A 132 -7.07 19.18 -3.78
N PRO A 133 -7.38 18.40 -4.82
CA PRO A 133 -6.99 16.99 -4.87
C PRO A 133 -5.48 16.75 -4.70
N GLU A 134 -4.64 17.59 -5.29
CA GLU A 134 -3.18 17.49 -5.21
C GLU A 134 -2.67 17.75 -3.80
N GLN A 135 -3.22 18.76 -3.13
CA GLN A 135 -2.92 19.04 -1.73
C GLN A 135 -3.32 17.86 -0.84
N THR A 136 -4.51 17.29 -1.07
CA THR A 136 -4.99 16.11 -0.34
C THR A 136 -4.06 14.91 -0.52
N ILE A 137 -3.65 14.63 -1.77
CA ILE A 137 -2.73 13.53 -2.10
C ILE A 137 -1.35 13.76 -1.46
N SER A 138 -0.84 14.99 -1.48
CA SER A 138 0.43 15.33 -0.83
C SER A 138 0.35 15.12 0.69
N ASP A 139 -0.67 15.69 1.33
CA ASP A 139 -0.88 15.61 2.77
C ASP A 139 -1.03 14.17 3.25
N ILE A 140 -1.78 13.34 2.50
CA ILE A 140 -2.01 11.96 2.91
C ILE A 140 -0.75 11.09 2.83
N LEU A 141 0.08 11.28 1.79
CA LEU A 141 1.35 10.55 1.64
C LEU A 141 2.37 11.01 2.68
N ILE A 142 2.45 12.31 2.98
CA ILE A 142 3.30 12.85 4.06
C ILE A 142 2.87 12.30 5.43
N ASN A 143 1.56 12.24 5.70
CA ASN A 143 1.03 11.72 6.95
C ASN A 143 1.24 10.21 7.09
N LEU A 144 1.21 9.47 5.97
CA LEU A 144 1.56 8.06 5.94
C LEU A 144 3.04 7.83 6.29
N ASP A 145 3.97 8.62 5.74
CA ASP A 145 5.39 8.54 6.09
C ASP A 145 5.63 8.81 7.59
N LYS A 146 5.07 9.91 8.12
CA LYS A 146 5.12 10.24 9.55
C LYS A 146 4.60 9.10 10.42
N THR A 147 3.56 8.41 9.95
CA THR A 147 2.98 7.27 10.65
C THR A 147 3.90 6.06 10.64
N ALA A 148 4.51 5.73 9.51
CA ALA A 148 5.49 4.65 9.42
C ALA A 148 6.68 4.90 10.35
N VAL A 149 7.19 6.13 10.40
CA VAL A 149 8.23 6.58 11.33
C VAL A 149 7.78 6.42 12.78
N ALA A 150 6.60 6.92 13.14
CA ALA A 150 6.06 6.83 14.50
C ALA A 150 5.82 5.37 14.95
N ALA A 151 5.38 4.51 14.02
CA ALA A 151 5.17 3.09 14.25
C ALA A 151 6.49 2.29 14.26
N LYS A 152 7.62 2.90 13.88
CA LYS A 152 8.92 2.24 13.65
C LYS A 152 8.80 1.05 12.70
N LYS A 153 7.99 1.20 11.66
CA LYS A 153 7.73 0.18 10.64
C LYS A 153 8.10 0.74 9.26
N ARG A 154 8.51 -0.14 8.37
CA ARG A 154 8.55 0.17 6.93
C ARG A 154 7.22 -0.23 6.32
N ALA A 155 6.73 0.56 5.38
CA ALA A 155 5.55 0.24 4.60
C ALA A 155 5.84 0.43 3.11
N VAL A 156 5.15 -0.33 2.28
CA VAL A 156 5.24 -0.23 0.82
C VAL A 156 3.92 0.27 0.27
N VAL A 157 3.97 1.36 -0.49
CA VAL A 157 2.89 1.77 -1.38
C VAL A 157 3.28 1.32 -2.78
N PHE A 158 2.49 0.41 -3.35
CA PHE A 158 2.66 -0.04 -4.72
C PHE A 158 1.59 0.62 -5.59
N MET A 159 2.03 1.45 -6.54
CA MET A 159 1.15 2.13 -7.50
C MET A 159 1.26 1.40 -8.83
N ASP A 160 0.14 0.90 -9.34
CA ASP A 160 0.05 0.25 -10.66
C ASP A 160 -0.97 0.98 -11.53
N GLU A 161 -0.78 0.95 -12.84
CA GLU A 161 -1.59 1.69 -13.82
C GLU A 161 -2.19 0.79 -14.91
N PHE A 162 -2.13 -0.54 -14.76
CA PHE A 162 -2.39 -1.49 -15.86
C PHE A 162 -3.26 -2.70 -15.55
#